data_AF-A0A6U4N9F8-F1
#
_entry.id   AF-A0A6U4N9F8-F1
#
_cell.length_a   1.000
_cell.length_b   1.000
_cell.length_c   1.000
_cell.angle_alpha   90.00
_cell.angle_beta   90.00
_cell.angle_gamma   90.00
#
_symmetry.space_group_name_H-M   'P 1'
#
loop_
_entity.id
_entity.type
_entity.pdbx_description
1 polymer ?
#
loop_
_entity_poly.entity_id
_entity_poly.type
_entity_poly.pdbx_seq_one_letter_code
_entity_poly.pdbx_strand_id
1 'polypeptide(L)'
;EETIRKWLVQLLKALEYVGNKRIIHRDVKLANVLLDGDTLKLADFGIAKVMHAKFAQTIVGGTPCYMAPELLYKEKYDTKSDIWSLGCLVWELSTRSLLSQSKGVLGAQVLKDPGRLKDMWAKMEQCGRSQELIQAVKKMLLPELSERASARSLLDSPLFAGRKPAAPKQTLGLGRAAGDATLAQQIPQQPQQKQPQQIPLQQQPQQQQPQQAYAPQHQNPPAQRPQGREREAPVAAPPGGKEVEDLCGEADKYQQIRDYERAERCFRKALAINPKHCRSLCNYAYMLHVGKRDYAKSEELYRRALLLEPNRTATLCNYAYLLHSDKRMGEAREVFLRAYDTNPEHPWVRSNQHLFA
;
A
#
# COMPACT_ATOMS: atom_id res chain seq x y z
N GLU A 1 18.97 9.68 -27.92
CA GLU A 1 19.51 9.88 -26.55
C GLU A 1 19.28 11.29 -26.02
N GLU A 2 19.52 12.33 -26.83
CA GLU A 2 19.35 13.73 -26.41
C GLU A 2 18.00 14.04 -25.74
N THR A 3 16.89 13.57 -26.32
CA THR A 3 15.55 13.73 -25.75
C THR A 3 15.43 13.09 -24.38
N ILE A 4 16.02 11.90 -24.18
CA ILE A 4 16.04 11.20 -22.89
C ILE A 4 16.79 12.03 -21.86
N ARG A 5 17.93 12.63 -22.24
CA ARG A 5 18.69 13.52 -21.35
C ARG A 5 17.90 14.76 -20.96
N LYS A 6 17.24 15.42 -21.93
CA LYS A 6 16.35 16.58 -21.67
C LYS A 6 15.24 16.23 -20.68
N TRP A 7 14.55 15.12 -20.93
CA TRP A 7 13.49 14.62 -20.06
C TRP A 7 14.00 14.23 -18.68
N LEU A 8 15.15 13.57 -18.60
CA LEU A 8 15.77 13.18 -17.34
C LEU A 8 16.12 14.40 -16.48
N VAL A 9 16.63 15.48 -17.05
CA VAL A 9 16.89 16.73 -16.31
C VAL A 9 15.60 17.28 -15.70
N GLN A 10 14.50 17.32 -16.47
CA GLN A 10 13.22 17.82 -15.98
C GLN A 10 12.67 16.96 -14.83
N LEU A 11 12.73 15.63 -14.98
CA LEU A 11 12.27 14.69 -13.95
C LEU A 11 13.14 14.75 -12.68
N LEU A 12 14.47 14.85 -12.82
CA LEU A 12 15.37 15.01 -11.67
C LEU A 12 15.11 16.31 -10.92
N LYS A 13 14.89 17.42 -11.62
CA LYS A 13 14.51 18.71 -11.00
C LYS A 13 13.19 18.62 -10.26
N ALA A 14 12.19 17.94 -10.84
CA ALA A 14 10.91 17.72 -10.18
C ALA A 14 11.08 16.90 -8.89
N LEU A 15 11.83 15.79 -8.93
CA LEU A 15 12.09 14.96 -7.74
C LEU A 15 12.95 15.67 -6.68
N GLU A 16 13.92 16.49 -7.08
CA GLU A 16 14.69 17.33 -6.17
C GLU A 16 13.78 18.33 -5.44
N TYR A 17 12.89 19.02 -6.18
CA TYR A 17 11.93 19.96 -5.61
C TYR A 17 10.99 19.28 -4.60
N VAL A 18 10.40 18.14 -4.98
CA VAL A 18 9.50 17.35 -4.14
C VAL A 18 10.21 16.84 -2.88
N GLY A 19 11.44 16.34 -3.04
CA GLY A 19 12.27 15.89 -1.93
C GLY A 19 12.64 17.01 -0.95
N ASN A 20 12.91 18.22 -1.43
CA ASN A 20 13.19 19.39 -0.58
C ASN A 20 11.97 19.82 0.25
N LYS A 21 10.75 19.48 -0.20
CA LYS A 21 9.50 19.65 0.56
C LYS A 21 9.23 18.48 1.52
N ARG A 22 10.16 17.52 1.65
CA ARG A 22 10.01 16.27 2.40
C ARG A 22 8.82 15.42 1.94
N ILE A 23 8.49 15.51 0.66
CA ILE A 23 7.45 14.70 0.01
C ILE A 23 8.15 13.57 -0.75
N ILE A 24 7.50 12.41 -0.81
CA ILE A 24 7.93 11.24 -1.59
C ILE A 24 6.79 10.95 -2.57
N HIS A 25 7.11 10.83 -3.86
CA HIS A 25 6.10 10.68 -4.93
C HIS A 25 5.44 9.31 -4.92
N ARG A 26 6.21 8.23 -4.73
CA ARG A 26 5.77 6.82 -4.56
C ARG A 26 5.17 6.13 -5.79
N ASP A 27 4.77 6.87 -6.82
CA ASP A 27 4.20 6.30 -8.05
C ASP A 27 4.88 6.87 -9.31
N VAL A 28 6.22 6.99 -9.28
CA VAL A 28 6.99 7.42 -10.45
C VAL A 28 6.99 6.29 -11.49
N LYS A 29 6.27 6.49 -12.58
CA LYS A 29 6.14 5.55 -13.71
C LYS A 29 5.79 6.31 -14.99
N LEU A 30 5.96 5.67 -16.15
CA LEU A 30 5.65 6.30 -17.44
C LEU A 30 4.22 6.86 -17.52
N ALA A 31 3.22 6.16 -16.97
CA ALA A 31 1.82 6.60 -16.98
C ALA A 31 1.56 7.89 -16.19
N ASN A 32 2.45 8.25 -15.24
CA ASN A 32 2.32 9.43 -14.39
C ASN A 32 3.25 10.58 -14.83
N VAL A 33 3.91 10.44 -15.98
CA VAL A 33 4.73 11.47 -16.60
C VAL A 33 4.00 12.02 -17.82
N LEU A 34 3.42 13.21 -17.67
CA LEU A 34 2.65 13.89 -18.71
C LEU A 34 3.56 14.77 -19.56
N LEU A 35 3.27 14.85 -20.86
CA LEU A 35 4.00 15.68 -21.81
C LEU A 35 3.11 16.84 -22.27
N ASP A 36 3.60 18.07 -22.08
CA ASP A 36 2.99 19.32 -22.51
C ASP A 36 3.99 20.05 -23.42
N GLY A 37 3.90 19.78 -24.73
CA GLY A 37 4.94 20.16 -25.69
C GLY A 37 6.29 19.50 -25.35
N ASP A 38 7.31 20.30 -25.08
CA ASP A 38 8.64 19.84 -24.64
C ASP A 38 8.77 19.75 -23.10
N THR A 39 7.72 20.08 -22.36
CA THR A 39 7.72 20.12 -20.89
C THR A 39 7.14 18.84 -20.30
N LEU A 40 7.90 18.20 -19.42
CA LEU A 40 7.43 17.08 -18.62
C LEU A 40 6.81 17.56 -17.31
N LYS A 41 5.64 17.01 -16.98
CA LYS A 41 4.95 17.24 -15.71
C LYS A 41 4.76 15.90 -15.01
N LEU A 42 5.29 15.81 -13.78
CA LEU A 42 5.06 14.67 -12.91
C LEU A 42 3.68 14.84 -12.26
N ALA A 43 2.80 13.87 -12.48
CA ALA A 43 1.41 13.89 -12.04
C ALA A 43 1.12 12.72 -11.08
N ASP A 44 -0.04 12.77 -10.43
CA ASP A 44 -0.54 11.70 -9.54
C ASP A 44 0.47 11.37 -8.42
N PHE A 45 0.64 12.36 -7.53
CA PHE A 45 1.35 12.18 -6.28
C PHE A 45 0.60 11.12 -5.48
N GLY A 46 1.28 10.03 -5.10
CA GLY A 46 0.67 8.88 -4.45
C GLY A 46 0.22 9.18 -3.02
N ILE A 47 -0.85 9.96 -2.87
CA ILE A 47 -1.50 10.22 -1.59
C ILE A 47 -2.10 8.89 -1.12
N ALA A 48 -1.47 8.32 -0.09
CA ALA A 48 -1.94 7.16 0.67
C ALA A 48 -2.20 5.85 -0.10
N LYS A 49 -1.17 5.28 -0.75
CA LYS A 49 -1.12 3.81 -0.90
C LYS A 49 -0.38 3.25 0.31
N VAL A 50 -1.11 2.78 1.33
CA VAL A 50 -0.52 2.00 2.44
C VAL A 50 0.09 0.75 1.84
N MET A 51 1.42 0.73 1.73
CA MET A 51 2.17 -0.34 1.08
C MET A 51 2.23 -1.56 2.00
N HIS A 52 1.24 -2.44 1.89
CA HIS A 52 1.38 -3.80 2.38
C HIS A 52 2.08 -4.62 1.28
N ALA A 53 3.12 -5.37 1.64
CA ALA A 53 3.91 -6.28 0.78
C ALA A 53 3.10 -7.28 -0.10
N LYS A 54 1.76 -7.33 0.02
CA LYS A 54 0.84 -8.07 -0.86
C LYS A 54 0.52 -7.34 -2.17
N PHE A 55 0.85 -6.05 -2.32
CA PHE A 55 0.50 -5.27 -3.52
C PHE A 55 1.28 -5.67 -4.78
N ALA A 56 2.37 -6.45 -4.64
CA ALA A 56 3.02 -7.10 -5.78
C ALA A 56 2.09 -8.07 -6.54
N GLN A 57 0.98 -8.51 -5.92
CA GLN A 57 0.02 -9.46 -6.49
C GLN A 57 -1.40 -8.89 -6.69
N THR A 58 -1.70 -7.66 -6.23
CA THR A 58 -3.08 -7.13 -6.19
C THR A 58 -3.36 -5.89 -7.03
N ILE A 59 -2.43 -5.47 -7.88
CA ILE A 59 -2.80 -4.57 -8.99
C ILE A 59 -3.51 -5.43 -10.03
N VAL A 60 -4.83 -5.51 -9.90
CA VAL A 60 -5.74 -5.87 -10.99
C VAL A 60 -5.49 -4.84 -12.10
N GLY A 61 -4.54 -5.14 -13.00
CA GLY A 61 -4.20 -4.32 -14.17
C GLY A 61 -2.71 -4.02 -14.42
N GLY A 62 -1.75 -4.36 -13.56
CA GLY A 62 -0.33 -4.09 -13.86
C GLY A 62 0.70 -4.57 -12.84
N THR A 63 1.79 -5.20 -13.30
CA THR A 63 2.93 -5.56 -12.45
C THR A 63 3.61 -4.28 -11.89
N PRO A 64 3.95 -4.17 -10.60
CA PRO A 64 4.61 -2.97 -10.05
C PRO A 64 6.10 -2.94 -10.42
N CYS A 65 6.41 -2.81 -11.70
CA CYS A 65 7.74 -2.98 -12.28
C CYS A 65 8.76 -1.93 -11.83
N TYR A 66 8.29 -0.73 -11.47
CA TYR A 66 9.13 0.39 -11.05
C TYR A 66 9.39 0.40 -9.53
N MET A 67 8.83 -0.54 -8.78
CA MET A 67 8.94 -0.55 -7.32
C MET A 67 10.37 -0.84 -6.86
N ALA A 68 10.89 0.05 -6.00
CA ALA A 68 12.21 -0.08 -5.41
C ALA A 68 12.31 -1.31 -4.47
N PRO A 69 13.48 -1.95 -4.39
CA PRO A 69 13.66 -3.18 -3.61
C PRO A 69 13.36 -3.00 -2.12
N GLU A 70 13.70 -1.84 -1.56
CA GLU A 70 13.39 -1.52 -0.16
C GLU A 70 11.89 -1.46 0.10
N LEU A 71 11.07 -1.07 -0.88
CA LEU A 71 9.61 -0.99 -0.72
C LEU A 71 8.95 -2.37 -0.63
N LEU A 72 9.68 -3.43 -0.97
CA LEU A 72 9.20 -4.81 -0.91
C LEU A 72 9.40 -5.43 0.49
N TYR A 73 10.41 -5.01 1.24
CA TYR A 73 10.85 -5.70 2.47
C TYR A 73 11.28 -4.78 3.62
N LYS A 74 11.68 -3.53 3.36
CA LYS A 74 12.16 -2.57 4.39
C LYS A 74 11.02 -1.59 4.74
N GLU A 75 10.90 -1.23 6.01
CA GLU A 75 9.94 -0.21 6.46
C GLU A 75 10.43 1.23 6.25
N LYS A 76 11.70 1.39 5.87
CA LYS A 76 12.33 2.68 5.60
C LYS A 76 12.44 2.91 4.09
N TYR A 77 11.72 3.91 3.62
CA TYR A 77 11.80 4.45 2.26
C TYR A 77 12.06 5.96 2.34
N ASP A 78 12.79 6.49 1.36
CA ASP A 78 13.16 7.90 1.30
C ASP A 78 12.96 8.44 -0.14
N THR A 79 13.41 9.66 -0.38
CA THR A 79 13.35 10.29 -1.69
C THR A 79 14.17 9.55 -2.77
N LYS A 80 15.08 8.65 -2.39
CA LYS A 80 15.85 7.81 -3.32
C LYS A 80 15.06 6.59 -3.80
N SER A 81 13.95 6.24 -3.15
CA SER A 81 13.01 5.25 -3.69
C SER A 81 12.38 5.72 -5.00
N ASP A 82 12.11 7.02 -5.13
CA ASP A 82 11.66 7.64 -6.38
C ASP A 82 12.78 7.64 -7.45
N ILE A 83 14.05 7.72 -7.04
CA ILE A 83 15.20 7.65 -7.96
C ILE A 83 15.34 6.25 -8.59
N TRP A 84 15.09 5.18 -7.84
CA TRP A 84 15.03 3.83 -8.42
C TRP A 84 13.95 3.73 -9.50
N SER A 85 12.77 4.24 -9.18
CA SER A 85 11.61 4.23 -10.07
C SER A 85 11.89 5.02 -11.35
N LEU A 86 12.57 6.16 -11.23
CA LEU A 86 13.09 6.93 -12.36
C LEU A 86 14.15 6.15 -13.16
N GLY A 87 15.05 5.42 -12.52
CA GLY A 87 16.03 4.56 -13.19
C GLY A 87 15.37 3.49 -14.07
N CYS A 88 14.30 2.87 -13.58
CA CYS A 88 13.47 1.93 -14.34
C CYS A 88 12.88 2.62 -15.58
N LEU A 89 12.30 3.81 -15.41
CA LEU A 89 11.73 4.61 -16.49
C LEU A 89 12.77 4.96 -17.57
N VAL A 90 13.95 5.44 -17.16
CA VAL A 90 15.03 5.81 -18.10
C VAL A 90 15.53 4.60 -18.86
N TRP A 91 15.62 3.44 -18.22
CA TRP A 91 15.99 2.19 -18.89
C TRP A 91 14.96 1.79 -19.96
N GLU A 92 13.67 1.90 -19.67
CA GLU A 92 12.61 1.61 -20.66
C GLU A 92 12.66 2.57 -21.85
N LEU A 93 12.82 3.88 -21.59
CA LEU A 93 13.01 4.87 -22.65
C LEU A 93 14.26 4.61 -23.50
N SER A 94 15.31 4.07 -22.87
CA SER A 94 16.59 3.79 -23.54
C SER A 94 16.55 2.55 -24.42
N THR A 95 15.84 1.51 -23.98
CA THR A 95 15.78 0.20 -24.63
C THR A 95 14.50 -0.03 -25.43
N ARG A 96 13.51 0.87 -25.33
CA ARG A 96 12.15 0.74 -25.89
C ARG A 96 11.48 -0.59 -25.52
N SER A 97 11.83 -1.13 -24.36
CA SER A 97 11.34 -2.40 -23.85
C SER A 97 10.64 -2.15 -22.52
N LEU A 98 9.43 -2.69 -22.36
CA LEU A 98 8.65 -2.51 -21.15
C LEU A 98 9.05 -3.55 -20.09
N LEU A 99 9.36 -3.10 -18.88
CA LEU A 99 9.63 -3.98 -17.74
C LEU A 99 8.38 -4.79 -17.36
N SER A 100 7.18 -4.29 -17.69
CA SER A 100 5.91 -5.01 -17.48
C SER A 100 5.77 -6.30 -18.27
N GLN A 101 6.50 -6.45 -19.37
CA GLN A 101 6.55 -7.70 -20.13
C GLN A 101 7.42 -8.76 -19.45
N SER A 102 8.29 -8.36 -18.52
CA SER A 102 9.09 -9.30 -17.73
C SER A 102 8.28 -9.85 -16.55
N LYS A 103 8.39 -11.16 -16.28
CA LYS A 103 7.67 -11.79 -15.18
C LYS A 103 8.21 -11.33 -13.82
N GLY A 104 7.42 -10.54 -13.09
CA GLY A 104 7.69 -10.15 -11.71
C GLY A 104 8.21 -8.72 -11.54
N VAL A 105 8.52 -8.35 -10.29
CA VAL A 105 8.98 -7.01 -9.93
C VAL A 105 10.50 -6.93 -10.02
N LEU A 106 11.04 -5.93 -10.74
CA LEU A 106 12.48 -5.77 -10.92
C LEU A 106 13.21 -5.72 -9.57
N GLY A 107 12.71 -4.94 -8.61
CA GLY A 107 13.30 -4.88 -7.26
C GLY A 107 13.42 -6.26 -6.59
N ALA A 108 12.42 -7.13 -6.75
CA ALA A 108 12.44 -8.48 -6.18
C ALA A 108 13.45 -9.39 -6.91
N GLN A 109 13.56 -9.25 -8.24
CA GLN A 109 14.53 -9.99 -9.04
C GLN A 109 15.96 -9.59 -8.66
N VAL A 110 16.23 -8.30 -8.55
CA VAL A 110 17.57 -7.77 -8.21
C VAL A 110 18.00 -8.17 -6.79
N LEU A 111 17.06 -8.27 -5.84
CA LEU A 111 17.36 -8.76 -4.50
C LEU A 111 17.72 -10.26 -4.47
N LYS A 112 17.11 -11.07 -5.33
CA LYS A 112 17.44 -12.50 -5.46
C LYS A 112 18.74 -12.72 -6.23
N ASP A 113 18.95 -11.94 -7.28
CA ASP A 113 20.12 -12.00 -8.14
C ASP A 113 20.52 -10.59 -8.61
N PRO A 114 21.50 -9.94 -7.94
CA PRO A 114 22.03 -8.66 -8.37
C PRO A 114 22.67 -8.71 -9.77
N GLY A 115 23.04 -9.90 -10.25
CA GLY A 115 23.56 -10.14 -11.60
C GLY A 115 22.57 -9.79 -12.70
N ARG A 116 21.26 -9.80 -12.42
CA ARG A 116 20.19 -9.41 -13.36
C ARG A 116 20.38 -8.01 -13.96
N LEU A 117 20.97 -7.11 -13.19
CA LEU A 117 21.28 -5.75 -13.65
C LEU A 117 22.30 -5.76 -14.80
N LYS A 118 23.20 -6.74 -14.88
CA LYS A 118 24.18 -6.85 -15.98
C LYS A 118 23.50 -7.00 -17.33
N ASP A 119 22.43 -7.79 -17.40
CA ASP A 119 21.62 -7.96 -18.62
C ASP A 119 21.01 -6.62 -19.06
N MET A 120 20.57 -5.81 -18.10
CA MET A 120 20.00 -4.49 -18.37
C MET A 120 21.03 -3.53 -18.97
N TRP A 121 22.28 -3.57 -18.49
CA TRP A 121 23.38 -2.77 -19.01
C TRP A 121 23.77 -3.21 -20.42
N ALA A 122 23.94 -4.52 -20.63
CA ALA A 122 24.27 -5.08 -21.94
C ALA A 122 23.21 -4.70 -22.99
N LYS A 123 21.93 -4.70 -22.62
CA LYS A 123 20.85 -4.27 -23.51
C LYS A 123 20.91 -2.78 -23.86
N MET A 124 21.30 -1.92 -22.91
CA MET A 124 21.50 -0.49 -23.20
C MET A 124 22.70 -0.26 -24.13
N GLU A 125 23.78 -1.02 -23.96
CA GLU A 125 24.95 -0.99 -24.83
C GLU A 125 24.59 -1.44 -26.26
N GLN A 126 23.82 -2.52 -26.40
CA GLN A 126 23.28 -2.98 -27.68
C GLN A 126 22.40 -1.92 -28.37
N CYS A 127 21.69 -1.10 -27.59
CA CYS A 127 20.89 0.02 -28.10
C CYS A 127 21.71 1.29 -28.43
N GLY A 128 23.05 1.19 -28.38
CA GLY A 128 23.98 2.27 -28.70
C GLY A 128 23.92 3.46 -27.73
N ARG A 129 23.60 3.22 -26.45
CA ARG A 129 23.58 4.29 -25.44
C ARG A 129 24.98 4.66 -24.99
N SER A 130 25.19 5.94 -24.69
CA SER A 130 26.47 6.41 -24.18
C SER A 130 26.79 5.82 -22.80
N GLN A 131 28.08 5.72 -22.50
CA GLN A 131 28.54 5.22 -21.21
C GLN A 131 28.11 6.13 -20.05
N GLU A 132 28.02 7.45 -20.26
CA GLU A 132 27.52 8.37 -19.23
C GLU A 132 26.07 8.08 -18.85
N LEU A 133 25.21 7.78 -19.83
CA LEU A 133 23.81 7.46 -19.56
C LEU A 133 23.68 6.13 -18.82
N ILE A 134 24.44 5.12 -19.25
CA ILE A 134 24.48 3.82 -18.59
C ILE A 134 24.97 3.97 -17.14
N GLN A 135 26.01 4.77 -16.90
CA GLN A 135 26.52 5.02 -15.55
C GLN A 135 25.51 5.76 -14.66
N ALA A 136 24.76 6.71 -15.22
CA ALA A 136 23.68 7.37 -14.47
C ALA A 136 22.57 6.38 -14.08
N VAL A 137 22.14 5.52 -15.00
CA VAL A 137 21.12 4.49 -14.70
C VAL A 137 21.65 3.47 -13.69
N LYS A 138 22.92 3.06 -13.78
CA LYS A 138 23.57 2.19 -12.78
C LYS A 138 23.49 2.79 -11.37
N LYS A 139 23.77 4.08 -11.22
CA LYS A 139 23.68 4.79 -9.93
C LYS A 139 22.25 4.96 -9.41
N MET A 140 21.25 4.95 -10.29
CA MET A 140 19.83 4.99 -9.91
C MET A 140 19.30 3.62 -9.43
N LEU A 141 19.74 2.54 -10.07
CA LEU A 141 19.28 1.17 -9.81
C LEU A 141 20.16 0.40 -8.82
N LEU A 142 20.80 1.09 -7.87
CA LEU A 142 21.50 0.44 -6.77
C LEU A 142 20.49 -0.08 -5.71
N PRO A 143 20.61 -1.34 -5.26
CA PRO A 143 19.68 -1.92 -4.30
C PRO A 143 19.71 -1.21 -2.95
N GLU A 144 20.90 -0.83 -2.48
CA GLU A 144 21.09 -0.17 -1.20
C GLU A 144 20.86 1.34 -1.28
N LEU A 145 20.01 1.85 -0.38
CA LEU A 145 19.63 3.26 -0.31
C LEU A 145 20.81 4.20 -0.04
N SER A 146 21.76 3.77 0.78
CA SER A 146 22.94 4.57 1.15
C SER A 146 23.87 4.81 -0.04
N GLU A 147 23.93 3.86 -0.98
CA GLU A 147 24.79 3.93 -2.15
C GLU A 147 24.08 4.57 -3.35
N ARG A 148 22.73 4.55 -3.36
CA ARG A 148 21.93 5.11 -4.43
C ARG A 148 22.12 6.63 -4.53
N ALA A 149 22.32 7.12 -5.75
CA ALA A 149 22.51 8.55 -5.96
C ALA A 149 21.22 9.35 -5.66
N SER A 150 21.39 10.58 -5.18
CA SER A 150 20.29 11.55 -5.04
C SER A 150 20.00 12.25 -6.36
N ALA A 151 18.82 12.85 -6.50
CA ALA A 151 18.48 13.69 -7.66
C ALA A 151 19.56 14.76 -7.91
N ARG A 152 20.01 15.42 -6.83
CA ARG A 152 21.07 16.43 -6.85
C ARG A 152 22.38 15.89 -7.42
N SER A 153 22.86 14.76 -6.88
CA SER A 153 24.12 14.15 -7.33
C SER A 153 24.08 13.74 -8.80
N LEU A 154 22.92 13.33 -9.31
CA LEU A 154 22.74 12.98 -10.71
C LEU A 154 22.70 14.22 -11.62
N LEU A 155 22.08 15.32 -11.18
CA LEU A 155 22.09 16.61 -11.89
C LEU A 155 23.50 17.18 -12.03
N ASP A 156 24.35 17.00 -11.01
CA ASP A 156 25.74 17.45 -11.01
C ASP A 156 26.69 16.48 -11.77
N SER A 157 26.17 15.41 -12.37
CA SER A 157 26.98 14.37 -13.02
C SER A 157 27.51 14.77 -14.41
N PRO A 158 28.59 14.12 -14.90
CA PRO A 158 29.14 14.37 -16.24
C PRO A 158 28.15 14.14 -17.38
N LEU A 159 27.04 13.44 -17.13
CA LEU A 159 25.94 13.26 -18.07
C LEU A 159 25.40 14.60 -18.58
N PHE A 160 25.47 15.66 -17.76
CA PHE A 160 24.95 16.98 -18.11
C PHE A 160 26.03 18.05 -18.23
N ALA A 161 27.29 17.72 -17.92
CA ALA A 161 28.42 18.68 -17.91
C ALA A 161 28.86 19.14 -19.32
N GLY A 162 28.29 18.56 -20.40
CA GLY A 162 28.88 18.63 -21.74
C GLY A 162 28.10 19.36 -22.84
N ARG A 163 27.06 20.15 -22.55
CA ARG A 163 26.40 20.98 -23.60
C ARG A 163 25.98 22.34 -23.06
N LYS A 164 26.83 23.35 -23.28
CA LYS A 164 26.31 24.71 -23.52
C LYS A 164 25.29 24.60 -24.68
N PRO A 165 24.10 25.21 -24.60
CA PRO A 165 23.24 25.28 -25.76
C PRO A 165 24.06 25.84 -26.92
N ALA A 166 24.05 25.15 -28.06
CA ALA A 166 24.60 25.72 -29.28
C ALA A 166 23.94 27.08 -29.45
N ALA A 167 24.75 28.14 -29.40
CA ALA A 167 24.29 29.50 -29.62
C ALA A 167 23.44 29.50 -30.90
N PRO A 168 22.27 30.14 -30.91
CA PRO A 168 21.48 30.25 -32.14
C PRO A 168 22.38 30.90 -33.19
N LYS A 169 22.66 30.16 -34.26
CA LYS A 169 23.34 30.70 -35.43
C LYS A 169 22.42 31.77 -36.01
N GLN A 170 22.83 33.02 -35.79
CA GLN A 170 22.52 34.21 -36.59
C GLN A 170 21.08 34.34 -37.08
N THR A 171 20.34 35.23 -36.42
CA THR A 171 19.45 36.13 -37.14
C THR A 171 19.82 37.54 -36.71
N LEU A 172 20.64 38.19 -37.53
CA LEU A 172 20.82 39.64 -37.48
C LEU A 172 19.47 40.29 -37.85
N GLY A 173 19.01 41.23 -37.04
CA GLY A 173 17.83 42.04 -37.32
C GLY A 173 17.56 43.00 -36.17
N LEU A 174 18.14 44.20 -36.29
CA LEU A 174 18.15 45.33 -35.35
C LEU A 174 16.78 45.70 -34.76
N GLY A 175 16.82 46.28 -33.55
CA GLY A 175 15.77 47.22 -33.12
C GLY A 175 15.67 47.45 -31.60
N ARG A 176 16.49 48.38 -31.08
CA ARG A 176 16.29 49.00 -29.76
C ARG A 176 14.90 49.67 -29.67
N ALA A 177 14.21 49.49 -28.55
CA ALA A 177 13.48 50.58 -27.89
C ALA A 177 13.25 50.21 -26.41
N ALA A 178 13.76 51.08 -25.54
CA ALA A 178 13.40 51.16 -24.12
C ALA A 178 12.15 52.06 -23.98
N GLY A 179 11.44 51.92 -22.85
CA GLY A 179 10.22 52.67 -22.50
C GLY A 179 8.96 52.00 -23.05
N ASP A 180 7.86 51.80 -22.33
CA ASP A 180 7.37 52.54 -21.18
C ASP A 180 6.55 51.67 -20.22
N ALA A 181 6.58 52.11 -18.96
CA ALA A 181 5.62 51.74 -17.94
C ALA A 181 4.23 52.26 -18.30
N THR A 182 3.22 51.40 -18.33
CA THR A 182 1.84 51.67 -17.87
C THR A 182 0.95 50.44 -18.14
N LEU A 183 -0.13 50.35 -17.35
CA LEU A 183 -1.25 49.41 -17.45
C LEU A 183 -1.08 48.03 -16.78
N ALA A 184 -0.87 48.08 -15.47
CA ALA A 184 -1.69 47.28 -14.58
C ALA A 184 -3.15 47.75 -14.67
N GLN A 185 -4.08 46.81 -14.47
CA GLN A 185 -5.55 46.94 -14.48
C GLN A 185 -6.21 46.79 -15.85
N GLN A 186 -6.48 45.53 -16.21
CA GLN A 186 -7.80 45.10 -16.64
C GLN A 186 -7.84 43.56 -16.55
N ILE A 187 -8.58 43.06 -15.57
CA ILE A 187 -8.91 41.65 -15.40
C ILE A 187 -10.11 41.36 -16.32
N PRO A 188 -10.00 40.52 -17.36
CA PRO A 188 -11.18 39.93 -17.96
C PRO A 188 -11.68 38.84 -17.01
N GLN A 189 -12.89 39.05 -16.50
CA GLN A 189 -13.62 38.08 -15.70
C GLN A 189 -13.65 36.71 -16.39
N GLN A 190 -13.39 35.66 -15.62
CA GLN A 190 -13.60 34.28 -16.02
C GLN A 190 -15.04 34.09 -16.55
N PRO A 191 -15.26 33.31 -17.62
CA PRO A 191 -16.59 32.81 -17.91
C PRO A 191 -17.05 31.97 -16.73
N GLN A 192 -18.16 32.38 -16.11
CA GLN A 192 -18.85 31.64 -15.06
C GLN A 192 -19.03 30.19 -15.49
N GLN A 193 -18.40 29.26 -14.76
CA GLN A 193 -18.77 27.85 -14.81
C GLN A 193 -20.23 27.75 -14.36
N LYS A 194 -21.13 27.51 -15.31
CA LYS A 194 -22.50 27.09 -15.02
C LYS A 194 -22.41 25.83 -14.16
N GLN A 195 -23.00 25.89 -12.96
CA GLN A 195 -23.29 24.72 -12.14
C GLN A 195 -23.99 23.65 -13.00
N PRO A 196 -23.64 22.36 -12.85
CA PRO A 196 -24.44 21.30 -13.45
C PRO A 196 -25.86 21.39 -12.89
N GLN A 197 -26.82 21.64 -13.78
CA GLN A 197 -28.24 21.48 -13.47
C GLN A 197 -28.48 20.03 -13.05
N GLN A 198 -29.20 19.87 -11.94
CA GLN A 198 -29.70 18.58 -11.47
C GLN A 198 -30.53 17.94 -12.59
N ILE A 199 -30.09 16.77 -13.04
CA ILE A 199 -30.86 15.91 -13.93
C ILE A 199 -32.00 15.32 -13.09
N PRO A 200 -33.28 15.46 -13.47
CA PRO A 200 -34.38 14.82 -12.76
C PRO A 200 -34.25 13.30 -12.86
N LEU A 201 -34.35 12.59 -11.73
CA LEU A 201 -34.50 11.15 -11.68
C LEU A 201 -35.68 10.73 -12.58
N GLN A 202 -35.38 10.09 -13.71
CA GLN A 202 -36.36 9.26 -14.40
C GLN A 202 -36.64 8.04 -13.53
N GLN A 203 -37.88 7.93 -13.08
CA GLN A 203 -38.41 6.77 -12.36
C GLN A 203 -38.28 5.53 -13.27
N GLN A 204 -37.53 4.53 -12.80
CA GLN A 204 -37.63 3.17 -13.32
C GLN A 204 -38.65 2.38 -12.49
N PRO A 205 -39.35 1.39 -13.10
CA PRO A 205 -40.60 0.84 -12.58
C PRO A 205 -40.38 -0.02 -11.34
N GLN A 206 -41.33 0.10 -10.41
CA GLN A 206 -41.48 -0.78 -9.24
C GLN A 206 -41.50 -2.25 -9.67
N GLN A 207 -40.46 -3.00 -9.31
CA GLN A 207 -40.54 -4.45 -9.28
C GLN A 207 -41.36 -4.87 -8.06
N GLN A 208 -42.54 -5.41 -8.37
CA GLN A 208 -43.49 -5.97 -7.42
C GLN A 208 -42.85 -7.12 -6.63
N GLN A 209 -42.93 -7.04 -5.31
CA GLN A 209 -42.68 -8.16 -4.42
C GLN A 209 -43.71 -9.27 -4.67
N PRO A 210 -43.32 -10.55 -4.76
CA PRO A 210 -44.28 -11.63 -4.64
C PRO A 210 -44.77 -11.69 -3.18
N GLN A 211 -46.07 -11.49 -3.01
CA GLN A 211 -46.81 -11.85 -1.80
C GLN A 211 -46.65 -13.35 -1.56
N GLN A 212 -46.06 -13.75 -0.43
CA GLN A 212 -46.17 -15.11 0.07
C GLN A 212 -47.14 -15.15 1.26
N ALA A 213 -48.03 -16.12 1.15
CA ALA A 213 -49.22 -16.31 1.95
C ALA A 213 -48.95 -16.62 3.43
N TYR A 214 -49.86 -16.14 4.27
CA TYR A 214 -49.99 -16.48 5.69
C TYR A 214 -50.64 -17.86 5.88
N ALA A 215 -50.06 -18.69 6.75
CA ALA A 215 -50.72 -19.56 7.75
C ALA A 215 -49.66 -20.41 8.52
N PRO A 216 -49.94 -20.94 9.73
CA PRO A 216 -50.29 -20.24 10.95
C PRO A 216 -49.32 -20.54 12.11
N GLN A 217 -49.57 -19.85 13.23
CA GLN A 217 -48.84 -19.78 14.48
C GLN A 217 -48.47 -21.14 15.11
N HIS A 218 -47.18 -21.31 15.46
CA HIS A 218 -46.78 -22.10 16.62
C HIS A 218 -46.26 -21.15 17.71
N GLN A 219 -46.99 -21.11 18.81
CA GLN A 219 -46.69 -20.37 20.02
C GLN A 219 -45.41 -20.92 20.65
N ASN A 220 -44.40 -20.07 20.86
CA ASN A 220 -43.33 -20.32 21.83
C ASN A 220 -43.59 -19.48 23.09
N PRO A 221 -43.42 -20.04 24.30
CA PRO A 221 -43.78 -19.39 25.56
C PRO A 221 -42.79 -18.27 25.95
N PRO A 222 -43.18 -17.36 26.88
CA PRO A 222 -42.42 -16.15 27.17
C PRO A 222 -41.14 -16.44 27.97
N ALA A 223 -40.10 -15.65 27.67
CA ALA A 223 -38.81 -15.65 28.35
C ALA A 223 -38.98 -15.40 29.87
N GLN A 224 -38.60 -16.39 30.67
CA GLN A 224 -38.40 -16.23 32.11
C GLN A 224 -36.97 -15.73 32.38
N ARG A 225 -36.86 -14.75 33.28
CA ARG A 225 -35.59 -14.29 33.87
C ARG A 225 -34.87 -15.48 34.53
N PRO A 226 -33.56 -15.66 34.36
CA PRO A 226 -32.84 -16.65 35.16
C PRO A 226 -32.50 -16.02 36.53
N GLN A 227 -33.35 -16.29 37.52
CA GLN A 227 -32.92 -16.43 38.91
C GLN A 227 -32.77 -17.92 39.19
N GLY A 228 -31.56 -18.36 39.54
CA GLY A 228 -31.31 -19.75 39.91
C GLY A 228 -29.87 -20.14 39.64
N ARG A 229 -29.04 -20.04 40.68
CA ARG A 229 -27.74 -20.72 40.75
C ARG A 229 -27.99 -22.22 40.69
N GLU A 230 -27.87 -22.83 39.52
CA GLU A 230 -27.65 -24.26 39.42
C GLU A 230 -26.14 -24.52 39.40
N ARG A 231 -25.73 -25.39 40.32
CA ARG A 231 -24.34 -25.73 40.60
C ARG A 231 -23.80 -26.56 39.45
N GLU A 232 -23.15 -25.91 38.49
CA GLU A 232 -22.20 -26.60 37.62
C GLU A 232 -21.05 -27.11 38.49
N ALA A 233 -20.79 -28.42 38.38
CA ALA A 233 -19.67 -29.09 39.02
C ALA A 233 -18.36 -28.34 38.74
N PRO A 234 -17.40 -28.28 39.69
CA PRO A 234 -16.20 -27.47 39.52
C PRO A 234 -15.42 -28.01 38.31
N VAL A 235 -15.50 -27.27 37.20
CA VAL A 235 -14.66 -27.48 36.03
C VAL A 235 -13.22 -27.39 36.54
N ALA A 236 -12.50 -28.51 36.48
CA ALA A 236 -11.13 -28.63 36.95
C ALA A 236 -10.34 -27.38 36.55
N ALA A 237 -9.74 -26.71 37.54
CA ALA A 237 -8.98 -25.49 37.31
C ALA A 237 -8.04 -25.70 36.11
N PRO A 238 -8.09 -24.83 35.08
CA PRO A 238 -7.29 -25.05 33.88
C PRO A 238 -5.81 -25.15 34.29
N PRO A 239 -5.10 -26.21 33.86
CA PRO A 239 -3.73 -26.43 34.27
C PRO A 239 -2.86 -25.24 33.84
N GLY A 240 -2.08 -24.71 34.79
CA GLY A 240 -1.09 -23.66 34.54
C GLY A 240 -1.66 -22.27 34.23
N GLY A 241 -2.90 -21.95 34.61
CA GLY A 241 -3.56 -20.67 34.24
C GLY A 241 -2.72 -19.40 34.49
N LYS A 242 -1.98 -19.32 35.59
CA LYS A 242 -1.10 -18.17 35.88
C LYS A 242 0.11 -18.11 34.95
N GLU A 243 0.78 -19.24 34.72
CA GLU A 243 1.93 -19.35 33.84
C GLU A 243 1.57 -19.07 32.36
N VAL A 244 0.38 -19.49 31.93
CA VAL A 244 -0.14 -19.22 30.59
C VAL A 244 -0.44 -17.74 30.39
N GLU A 245 -1.02 -17.06 31.39
CA GLU A 245 -1.26 -15.61 31.35
C GLU A 245 0.05 -14.81 31.38
N ASP A 246 1.04 -15.23 32.17
CA ASP A 246 2.37 -14.60 32.22
C ASP A 246 3.07 -14.71 30.85
N LEU A 247 3.06 -15.89 30.23
CA LEU A 247 3.60 -16.11 28.87
C LEU A 247 2.84 -15.31 27.81
N CYS A 248 1.53 -15.14 27.96
CA CYS A 248 0.72 -14.31 27.06
C CYS A 248 1.12 -12.82 27.20
N GLY A 249 1.29 -12.34 28.43
CA GLY A 249 1.75 -10.98 28.71
C GLY A 249 3.18 -10.71 28.22
N GLU A 250 4.09 -11.67 28.33
CA GLU A 250 5.42 -11.58 27.72
C GLU A 250 5.34 -11.52 26.19
N ALA A 251 4.49 -12.35 25.58
CA ALA A 251 4.30 -12.34 24.14
C ALA A 251 3.75 -10.99 23.66
N ASP A 252 2.84 -10.36 24.39
CA ASP A 252 2.29 -9.04 24.07
C ASP A 252 3.40 -7.95 24.10
N LYS A 253 4.36 -8.03 25.04
CA LYS A 253 5.54 -7.13 25.06
C LYS A 253 6.42 -7.34 23.83
N TYR A 254 6.68 -8.59 23.45
CA TYR A 254 7.46 -8.92 22.26
C TYR A 254 6.77 -8.45 20.97
N GLN A 255 5.44 -8.50 20.92
CA GLN A 255 4.67 -7.92 19.81
C GLN A 255 4.85 -6.40 19.70
N GLN A 256 4.89 -5.67 20.81
CA GLN A 256 5.10 -4.21 20.80
C GLN A 256 6.46 -3.83 20.21
N ILE A 257 7.51 -4.59 20.53
CA ILE A 257 8.86 -4.39 19.97
C ILE A 257 9.06 -5.06 18.60
N ARG A 258 8.00 -5.65 18.03
CA ARG A 258 7.98 -6.34 16.73
C ARG A 258 8.92 -7.55 16.63
N ASP A 259 9.26 -8.16 17.76
CA ASP A 259 10.02 -9.40 17.85
C ASP A 259 9.07 -10.61 17.78
N TYR A 260 8.63 -10.92 16.56
CA TYR A 260 7.62 -11.96 16.33
C TYR A 260 8.14 -13.38 16.59
N GLU A 261 9.44 -13.61 16.49
CA GLU A 261 10.05 -14.93 16.75
C GLU A 261 10.00 -15.29 18.24
N ARG A 262 10.31 -14.32 19.12
CA ARG A 262 10.19 -14.53 20.56
C ARG A 262 8.73 -14.59 21.00
N ALA A 263 7.87 -13.73 20.45
CA ALA A 263 6.43 -13.77 20.72
C ALA A 263 5.81 -15.13 20.35
N GLU A 264 6.15 -15.69 19.18
CA GLU A 264 5.67 -17.01 18.76
C GLU A 264 6.13 -18.12 19.71
N ARG A 265 7.37 -18.05 20.18
CA ARG A 265 7.90 -19.03 21.15
C ARG A 265 7.09 -19.00 22.45
N CYS A 266 6.73 -17.82 22.94
CA CYS A 266 5.88 -17.65 24.13
C CYS A 266 4.47 -18.20 23.88
N PHE A 267 3.84 -17.91 22.73
CA PHE A 267 2.52 -18.46 22.41
C PHE A 267 2.52 -19.98 22.26
N ARG A 268 3.55 -20.56 21.61
CA ARG A 268 3.66 -22.02 21.48
C ARG A 268 3.86 -22.70 22.82
N LYS A 269 4.62 -22.10 23.74
CA LYS A 269 4.74 -22.59 25.13
C LYS A 269 3.41 -22.49 25.88
N ALA A 270 2.72 -21.35 25.78
CA ALA A 270 1.43 -21.15 26.42
C ALA A 270 0.37 -22.16 25.93
N LEU A 271 0.34 -22.44 24.61
CA LEU A 271 -0.56 -23.42 24.01
C LEU A 271 -0.14 -24.88 24.24
N ALA A 272 1.13 -25.15 24.56
CA ALA A 272 1.57 -26.46 24.99
C ALA A 272 1.08 -26.79 26.41
N ILE A 273 1.04 -25.78 27.30
CA ILE A 273 0.50 -25.90 28.66
C ILE A 273 -1.03 -25.98 28.63
N ASN A 274 -1.68 -25.04 27.92
CA ASN A 274 -3.13 -25.04 27.74
C ASN A 274 -3.53 -24.86 26.27
N PRO A 275 -3.80 -25.96 25.56
CA PRO A 275 -4.21 -25.92 24.16
C PRO A 275 -5.57 -25.27 23.91
N LYS A 276 -6.40 -25.08 24.94
CA LYS A 276 -7.75 -24.50 24.85
C LYS A 276 -7.81 -23.05 25.33
N HIS A 277 -6.67 -22.40 25.53
CA HIS A 277 -6.66 -21.04 26.03
C HIS A 277 -6.99 -20.02 24.92
N CYS A 278 -8.23 -19.51 24.93
CA CYS A 278 -8.79 -18.64 23.90
C CYS A 278 -8.00 -17.35 23.68
N ARG A 279 -7.49 -16.71 24.74
CA ARG A 279 -6.71 -15.45 24.63
C ARG A 279 -5.40 -15.68 23.86
N SER A 280 -4.60 -16.67 24.24
CA SER A 280 -3.37 -16.99 23.50
C SER A 280 -3.65 -17.44 22.07
N LEU A 281 -4.70 -18.22 21.80
CA LEU A 281 -5.08 -18.57 20.43
C LEU A 281 -5.39 -17.31 19.59
N CYS A 282 -6.14 -16.36 20.15
CA CYS A 282 -6.51 -15.12 19.44
C CYS A 282 -5.32 -14.18 19.23
N ASN A 283 -4.50 -13.96 20.26
CA ASN A 283 -3.33 -13.08 20.15
C ASN A 283 -2.26 -13.71 19.25
N TYR A 284 -2.11 -15.03 19.28
CA TYR A 284 -1.23 -15.74 18.36
C TYR A 284 -1.73 -15.66 16.92
N ALA A 285 -3.02 -15.87 16.69
CA ALA A 285 -3.64 -15.70 15.37
C ALA A 285 -3.47 -14.27 14.85
N TYR A 286 -3.65 -13.27 15.71
CA TYR A 286 -3.44 -11.86 15.38
C TYR A 286 -1.98 -11.57 15.02
N MET A 287 -1.02 -12.10 15.78
CA MET A 287 0.40 -11.96 15.47
C MET A 287 0.79 -12.66 14.16
N LEU A 288 0.24 -13.85 13.89
CA LEU A 288 0.45 -14.54 12.61
C LEU A 288 -0.15 -13.77 11.44
N HIS A 289 -1.30 -13.14 11.64
CA HIS A 289 -1.94 -12.26 10.66
C HIS A 289 -1.09 -11.00 10.39
N VAL A 290 -0.80 -10.21 11.43
CA VAL A 290 -0.20 -8.88 11.31
C VAL A 290 1.32 -8.95 11.13
N GLY A 291 1.99 -9.80 11.93
CA GLY A 291 3.44 -9.94 11.95
C GLY A 291 3.97 -10.82 10.82
N LYS A 292 3.48 -12.07 10.74
CA LYS A 292 4.02 -13.07 9.79
C LYS A 292 3.26 -13.20 8.47
N ARG A 293 2.07 -12.60 8.36
CA ARG A 293 1.20 -12.69 7.17
C ARG A 293 0.82 -14.13 6.78
N ASP A 294 0.72 -15.02 7.76
CA ASP A 294 0.25 -16.40 7.60
C ASP A 294 -1.26 -16.47 7.86
N TYR A 295 -2.06 -16.19 6.82
CA TYR A 295 -3.52 -16.10 6.90
C TYR A 295 -4.17 -17.47 7.14
N ALA A 296 -3.60 -18.53 6.56
CA ALA A 296 -4.14 -19.88 6.69
C ALA A 296 -4.06 -20.38 8.14
N LYS A 297 -2.88 -20.26 8.77
CA LYS A 297 -2.75 -20.64 10.20
C LYS A 297 -3.49 -19.68 11.12
N SER A 298 -3.54 -18.40 10.78
CA SER A 298 -4.32 -17.42 11.55
C SER A 298 -5.82 -17.77 11.56
N GLU A 299 -6.39 -18.10 10.40
CA GLU A 299 -7.79 -18.51 10.28
C GLU A 299 -8.08 -19.81 11.04
N GLU A 300 -7.19 -20.82 10.94
CA GLU A 300 -7.31 -22.05 11.72
C GLU A 300 -7.40 -21.78 13.23
N LEU A 301 -6.53 -20.90 13.74
CA LEU A 301 -6.50 -20.54 15.14
C LEU A 301 -7.73 -19.72 15.57
N TYR A 302 -8.23 -18.81 14.73
CA TYR A 302 -9.48 -18.09 15.03
C TYR A 302 -10.68 -19.03 15.03
N ARG A 303 -10.80 -19.93 14.06
CA ARG A 303 -11.87 -20.94 14.04
C ARG A 303 -11.81 -21.82 15.27
N ARG A 304 -10.62 -22.26 15.67
CA ARG A 304 -10.41 -23.02 16.91
C ARG A 304 -10.80 -22.23 18.15
N ALA A 305 -10.48 -20.93 18.23
CA ALA A 305 -10.89 -20.08 19.33
C ALA A 305 -12.43 -19.88 19.37
N LEU A 306 -13.07 -19.69 18.22
CA LEU A 306 -14.52 -19.54 18.10
C LEU A 306 -15.29 -20.85 18.35
N LEU A 307 -14.68 -22.02 18.13
CA LEU A 307 -15.25 -23.31 18.54
C LEU A 307 -15.31 -23.45 20.06
N LEU A 308 -14.37 -22.83 20.79
CA LEU A 308 -14.33 -22.85 22.24
C LEU A 308 -15.24 -21.77 22.84
N GLU A 309 -15.16 -20.54 22.32
CA GLU A 309 -15.97 -19.40 22.74
C GLU A 309 -16.62 -18.71 21.52
N PRO A 310 -17.82 -19.16 21.10
CA PRO A 310 -18.48 -18.68 19.88
C PRO A 310 -18.87 -17.20 19.88
N ASN A 311 -19.10 -16.65 21.07
CA ASN A 311 -19.59 -15.28 21.28
C ASN A 311 -18.52 -14.37 21.89
N ARG A 312 -17.23 -14.69 21.71
CA ARG A 312 -16.17 -13.80 22.18
C ARG A 312 -15.97 -12.65 21.21
N THR A 313 -16.43 -11.45 21.60
CA THR A 313 -16.39 -10.26 20.73
C THR A 313 -14.98 -9.95 20.22
N ALA A 314 -13.94 -10.04 21.06
CA ALA A 314 -12.56 -9.75 20.66
C ALA A 314 -12.08 -10.70 19.55
N THR A 315 -12.45 -11.97 19.61
CA THR A 315 -12.11 -12.98 18.60
C THR A 315 -12.86 -12.72 17.30
N LEU A 316 -14.16 -12.42 17.38
CA LEU A 316 -14.98 -12.09 16.22
C LEU A 316 -14.48 -10.81 15.52
N CYS A 317 -14.14 -9.77 16.28
CA CYS A 317 -13.53 -8.54 15.73
C CYS A 317 -12.23 -8.85 14.98
N ASN A 318 -11.32 -9.58 15.61
CA ASN A 318 -10.03 -9.90 15.02
C ASN A 318 -10.15 -10.86 13.82
N TYR A 319 -11.14 -11.76 13.84
CA TYR A 319 -11.43 -12.65 12.70
C TYR A 319 -12.10 -11.90 11.55
N ALA A 320 -13.04 -10.99 11.81
CA ALA A 320 -13.61 -10.09 10.81
C ALA A 320 -12.50 -9.23 10.17
N TYR A 321 -11.54 -8.75 10.96
CA TYR A 321 -10.39 -8.01 10.45
C TYR A 321 -9.47 -8.86 9.56
N LEU A 322 -9.25 -10.14 9.91
CA LEU A 322 -8.53 -11.09 9.07
C LEU A 322 -9.25 -11.30 7.73
N LEU A 323 -10.55 -11.60 7.75
CA LEU A 323 -11.36 -11.84 6.56
C LEU A 323 -11.45 -10.60 5.65
N HIS A 324 -11.57 -9.42 6.26
CA HIS A 324 -11.48 -8.14 5.55
C HIS A 324 -10.11 -7.95 4.88
N SER A 325 -9.03 -8.29 5.60
CA SER A 325 -7.66 -8.24 5.07
C SER A 325 -7.40 -9.27 3.96
N ASP A 326 -8.18 -10.35 3.93
CA ASP A 326 -8.19 -11.38 2.88
C ASP A 326 -9.19 -11.11 1.74
N LYS A 327 -9.87 -9.95 1.76
CA LYS A 327 -10.85 -9.51 0.76
C LYS A 327 -12.13 -10.36 0.66
N ARG A 328 -12.40 -11.20 1.66
CA ARG A 328 -13.64 -12.00 1.76
C ARG A 328 -14.74 -11.16 2.41
N MET A 329 -15.13 -10.07 1.74
CA MET A 329 -15.99 -9.03 2.33
C MET A 329 -17.35 -9.53 2.80
N GLY A 330 -17.95 -10.50 2.10
CA GLY A 330 -19.23 -11.11 2.51
C GLY A 330 -19.12 -11.80 3.87
N GLU A 331 -18.17 -12.73 4.00
CA GLU A 331 -17.93 -13.44 5.26
C GLU A 331 -17.42 -12.50 6.36
N ALA A 332 -16.60 -11.52 6.01
CA ALA A 332 -16.10 -10.52 6.95
C ALA A 332 -17.26 -9.69 7.54
N ARG A 333 -18.24 -9.32 6.71
CA ARG A 333 -19.46 -8.62 7.14
C ARG A 333 -20.32 -9.49 8.05
N GLU A 334 -20.51 -10.77 7.72
CA GLU A 334 -21.28 -11.69 8.56
C GLU A 334 -20.65 -11.86 9.96
N VAL A 335 -19.33 -12.05 10.02
CA VAL A 335 -18.60 -12.17 11.28
C VAL A 335 -18.63 -10.85 12.05
N PHE A 336 -18.55 -9.71 11.35
CA PHE A 336 -18.68 -8.39 11.96
C PHE A 336 -20.07 -8.15 12.56
N LEU A 337 -21.14 -8.51 11.84
CA LEU A 337 -22.51 -8.41 12.34
C LEU A 337 -22.70 -9.29 13.58
N ARG A 338 -22.16 -10.51 13.58
CA ARG A 338 -22.13 -11.35 14.80
C ARG A 338 -21.40 -10.68 15.97
N ALA A 339 -20.28 -10.00 15.71
CA ALA A 339 -19.55 -9.26 16.73
C ALA A 339 -20.38 -8.07 17.27
N TYR A 340 -21.07 -7.37 16.36
CA TYR A 340 -21.97 -6.27 16.67
C TYR A 340 -23.16 -6.72 17.53
N ASP A 341 -23.84 -7.79 17.14
CA ASP A 341 -24.97 -8.35 17.90
C ASP A 341 -24.57 -8.83 19.30
N THR A 342 -23.32 -9.30 19.44
CA THR A 342 -22.78 -9.76 20.72
C THR A 342 -22.45 -8.58 21.65
N ASN A 343 -21.77 -7.55 21.13
CA ASN A 343 -21.40 -6.37 21.92
C ASN A 343 -21.25 -5.13 21.02
N PRO A 344 -22.33 -4.35 20.84
CA PRO A 344 -22.32 -3.14 20.01
C PRO A 344 -21.41 -2.03 20.56
N GLU A 345 -21.19 -2.01 21.87
CA GLU A 345 -20.43 -0.97 22.58
C GLU A 345 -18.92 -1.21 22.54
N HIS A 346 -18.46 -2.36 22.02
CA HIS A 346 -17.04 -2.68 21.96
C HIS A 346 -16.28 -1.61 21.13
N PRO A 347 -15.17 -1.03 21.65
CA PRO A 347 -14.48 0.10 21.01
C PRO A 347 -14.09 -0.14 19.56
N TRP A 348 -13.66 -1.37 19.26
CA TRP A 348 -13.29 -1.78 17.91
C TRP A 348 -14.51 -1.87 16.98
N VAL A 349 -15.65 -2.38 17.47
CA VAL A 349 -16.87 -2.51 16.68
C VAL A 349 -17.38 -1.12 16.30
N ARG A 350 -17.50 -0.21 17.27
CA ARG A 350 -17.92 1.19 17.03
C ARG A 350 -17.04 1.92 16.03
N SER A 351 -15.72 1.81 16.17
CA SER A 351 -14.78 2.56 15.35
C SER A 351 -14.74 2.06 13.90
N ASN A 352 -15.07 0.80 13.66
CA ASN A 352 -14.85 0.13 12.37
C ASN A 352 -16.15 -0.20 11.61
N GLN A 353 -17.32 0.31 12.02
CA GLN A 353 -18.59 0.06 11.31
C GLN A 353 -18.52 0.46 9.83
N HIS A 354 -17.84 1.56 9.52
CA HIS A 354 -17.66 2.07 8.16
C HIS A 354 -16.87 1.12 7.24
N LEU A 355 -16.08 0.19 7.78
CA LEU A 355 -15.31 -0.79 7.00
C LEU A 355 -16.18 -1.97 6.51
N PHE A 356 -17.37 -2.16 7.10
CA PHE A 356 -18.24 -3.31 6.86
C PHE A 356 -19.68 -2.90 6.48
N ALA A 357 -19.86 -1.62 6.12
CA ALA A 357 -21.15 -1.01 5.75
C ALA A 357 -21.63 -1.43 4.35
#